data_AF-A0A0H5Q469-F1
#
_entry.id   AF-A0A0H5Q469-F1
#
_cell.length_a   1.000
_cell.length_b   1.000
_cell.length_c   1.000
_cell.angle_alpha   90.00
_cell.angle_beta   90.00
_cell.angle_gamma   90.00
#
_symmetry.space_group_name_H-M   'P 1'
#
loop_
_entity.id
_entity.type
_entity.pdbx_description
1 polymer ?
#
loop_
_entity_poly.entity_id
_entity_poly.type
_entity_poly.pdbx_seq_one_letter_code
_entity_poly.pdbx_strand_id
1 'polypeptide(L)' 'MTNIRGLDPIPRGWDDAVPRDERAALESIRRAANAVRVLNKRRLPDGAARKRMADATASYEQLLNEKQQRWENPPLF' A
#
# COMPACT_ATOMS: atom_id res chain seq x y z
N MET A 1 0.73 -23.83 -19.09
CA MET A 1 0.35 -22.40 -19.05
C MET A 1 0.41 -21.93 -17.60
N THR A 2 0.79 -20.67 -17.39
CA THR A 2 1.65 -20.12 -16.31
C THR A 2 1.33 -20.49 -14.85
N ASN A 3 2.36 -21.00 -14.17
CA ASN A 3 2.50 -21.20 -12.72
C ASN A 3 2.39 -19.85 -11.96
N ILE A 4 1.47 -19.75 -10.99
CA ILE A 4 1.41 -18.69 -9.96
C ILE A 4 1.96 -19.21 -8.61
N ARG A 5 2.94 -20.13 -8.66
CA ARG A 5 3.63 -20.64 -7.47
C ARG A 5 4.42 -19.52 -6.80
N GLY A 6 3.92 -19.00 -5.67
CA GLY A 6 4.73 -18.19 -4.75
C GLY A 6 4.02 -17.04 -4.05
N LEU A 7 2.80 -16.69 -4.43
CA LEU A 7 1.98 -15.71 -3.70
C LEU A 7 0.61 -16.32 -3.49
N ASP A 8 0.38 -16.88 -2.31
CA ASP A 8 -0.96 -17.32 -1.89
C ASP A 8 -1.94 -16.15 -2.10
N PRO A 9 -3.12 -16.40 -2.70
CA PRO A 9 -4.16 -15.39 -2.78
C PRO A 9 -4.49 -14.95 -1.35
N ILE A 10 -4.42 -13.63 -1.09
CA ILE A 10 -4.78 -13.06 0.21
C ILE A 10 -6.14 -13.64 0.62
N PRO A 11 -6.24 -14.35 1.77
CA PRO A 11 -7.46 -15.04 2.16
C PRO A 11 -8.61 -14.04 2.26
N ARG A 12 -9.77 -14.37 1.67
CA ARG A 12 -10.96 -13.48 1.60
C ARG A 12 -11.46 -12.98 2.96
N GLY A 13 -11.08 -13.62 4.07
CA GLY A 13 -11.41 -13.19 5.44
C GLY A 13 -10.59 -12.00 5.96
N TRP A 14 -9.50 -11.61 5.29
CA TRP A 14 -8.67 -10.47 5.68
C TRP A 14 -9.13 -9.14 5.05
N ASP A 15 -10.06 -9.18 4.10
CA ASP A 15 -10.59 -7.97 3.44
C ASP A 15 -11.50 -7.14 4.37
N ASP A 16 -12.13 -7.78 5.37
CA ASP A 16 -12.88 -7.14 6.47
C ASP A 16 -11.98 -6.64 7.61
N ALA A 17 -10.73 -7.13 7.70
CA ALA A 17 -9.81 -6.80 8.78
C ALA A 17 -8.98 -5.54 8.50
N VAL A 18 -8.90 -5.10 7.25
CA VAL A 18 -8.17 -3.89 6.85
C VAL A 18 -9.12 -2.69 6.92
N PRO A 19 -8.91 -1.75 7.85
CA PRO A 19 -9.71 -0.54 7.95
C PRO A 19 -9.79 0.20 6.61
N ARG A 20 -10.96 0.79 6.33
CA ARG A 20 -11.25 1.45 5.05
C ARG A 20 -10.18 2.48 4.64
N ASP A 21 -9.62 3.18 5.62
CA ASP A 21 -8.53 4.15 5.46
C ASP A 21 -7.20 3.50 5.05
N GLU A 22 -6.86 2.32 5.57
CA GLU A 22 -5.68 1.55 5.15
C GLU A 22 -5.86 1.03 3.72
N ARG A 23 -7.07 0.60 3.38
CA ARG A 23 -7.38 0.09 2.03
C ARG A 23 -7.20 1.18 0.96
N ALA A 24 -7.60 2.41 1.25
CA ALA A 24 -7.40 3.55 0.35
C ALA A 24 -5.91 3.86 0.15
N ALA A 25 -5.12 3.84 1.23
CA ALA A 25 -3.67 4.04 1.17
C ALA A 25 -2.96 2.92 0.39
N LEU A 26 -3.31 1.66 0.64
CA LEU A 26 -2.77 0.50 -0.08
C LEU A 26 -3.12 0.52 -1.57
N GLU A 27 -4.35 0.91 -1.93
CA GLU A 27 -4.74 1.12 -3.33
C GLU A 27 -3.93 2.24 -4.00
N SER A 28 -3.64 3.32 -3.27
CA SER A 28 -2.79 4.42 -3.77
C SER A 28 -1.37 3.94 -4.07
N ILE A 29 -0.76 3.19 -3.14
CA ILE A 29 0.57 2.58 -3.32
C ILE A 29 0.55 1.63 -4.52
N ARG A 30 -0.45 0.76 -4.61
CA ARG A 30 -0.60 -0.19 -5.73
C ARG A 30 -0.70 0.51 -7.07
N ARG A 31 -1.48 1.60 -7.17
CA ARG A 31 -1.61 2.38 -8.41
C ARG A 31 -0.29 3.04 -8.79
N ALA A 32 0.42 3.64 -7.84
CA ALA A 32 1.72 4.26 -8.08
C ALA A 32 2.77 3.22 -8.53
N ALA A 33 2.83 2.07 -7.87
CA ALA A 33 3.72 0.98 -8.24
C ALA A 33 3.43 0.44 -9.65
N ASN A 34 2.15 0.28 -10.02
CA ASN A 34 1.78 -0.15 -11.37
C ASN A 34 2.15 0.91 -12.42
N ALA A 35 2.00 2.21 -12.10
CA ALA A 35 2.44 3.29 -12.97
C ALA A 35 3.96 3.24 -13.22
N VAL A 36 4.76 3.07 -12.16
CA VAL A 36 6.22 2.88 -12.27
C VAL A 36 6.55 1.68 -13.16
N ARG A 37 5.88 0.55 -12.97
CA ARG A 37 6.09 -0.67 -13.77
C ARG A 37 5.76 -0.45 -15.26
N VAL A 38 4.65 0.21 -15.56
CA VAL A 38 4.21 0.49 -16.94
C VAL A 38 5.17 1.47 -17.62
N LEU A 39 5.60 2.53 -16.93
CA LEU A 39 6.55 3.51 -17.47
C LEU A 39 7.92 2.89 -17.74
N ASN A 40 8.44 2.09 -16.80
CA ASN A 40 9.68 1.33 -17.01
C ASN A 40 9.60 0.37 -18.20
N LYS A 41 8.49 -0.37 -18.34
CA LYS A 41 8.28 -1.27 -19.50
C LYS A 41 8.27 -0.51 -20.82
N ARG A 42 7.80 0.73 -20.83
CA ARG A 42 7.76 1.61 -22.00
C ARG A 42 9.02 2.47 -22.17
N ARG A 43 10.03 2.31 -21.29
CA ARG A 43 11.25 3.16 -21.24
C ARG A 43 10.93 4.66 -21.16
N LEU A 44 9.83 5.00 -20.48
CA LEU A 44 9.41 6.38 -20.25
C LEU A 44 9.93 6.86 -18.88
N PRO A 45 10.12 8.17 -18.69
CA PRO A 45 10.52 8.73 -17.41
C PRO A 45 9.49 8.39 -16.32
N ASP A 46 9.96 7.73 -15.26
CA ASP A 46 9.15 7.24 -14.15
C ASP A 46 9.35 8.02 -12.84
N GLY A 47 10.14 9.10 -12.85
CA GLY A 47 10.44 9.91 -11.66
C GLY A 47 9.21 10.43 -10.92
N ALA A 48 8.20 10.91 -11.65
CA ALA A 48 6.94 11.36 -11.05
C ALA A 48 6.14 10.21 -10.40
N ALA A 49 6.16 9.03 -11.02
CA ALA A 49 5.47 7.86 -10.50
C ALA A 49 6.20 7.29 -9.26
N ARG A 50 7.54 7.30 -9.26
CA ARG A 50 8.36 6.94 -8.09
C ARG A 50 8.13 7.90 -6.93
N LYS A 51 8.08 9.21 -7.19
CA LYS A 51 7.75 10.21 -6.16
C LYS A 51 6.38 9.94 -5.54
N ARG A 52 5.35 9.74 -6.37
CA ARG A 52 4.00 9.38 -5.89
C ARG A 52 3.97 8.08 -5.10
N MET A 53 4.79 7.10 -5.48
CA MET A 53 4.91 5.85 -4.73
C MET A 53 5.52 6.11 -3.35
N ALA A 54 6.61 6.90 -3.26
CA ALA A 54 7.22 7.25 -1.98
C ALA A 54 6.27 8.06 -1.08
N ASP A 55 5.57 9.06 -1.62
CA ASP A 55 4.57 9.85 -0.88
C ASP A 55 3.42 8.96 -0.35
N ALA A 56 2.93 8.02 -1.16
CA ALA A 56 1.87 7.09 -0.76
C ALA A 56 2.34 6.12 0.33
N THR A 57 3.58 5.62 0.23
CA THR A 57 4.18 4.77 1.27
C THR A 57 4.35 5.54 2.58
N ALA A 58 4.90 6.74 2.54
CA ALA A 58 5.09 7.57 3.73
C ALA A 58 3.77 7.90 4.44
N SER A 59 2.71 8.19 3.67
CA SER A 59 1.37 8.43 4.23
C SER A 59 0.81 7.19 4.92
N TYR A 60 1.07 5.99 4.37
CA TYR A 60 0.65 4.74 4.98
C TYR A 60 1.44 4.42 6.25
N GLU A 61 2.75 4.66 6.26
CA GLU A 61 3.59 4.50 7.44
C GLU A 61 3.17 5.44 8.57
N GLN A 62 2.82 6.70 8.27
CA GLN A 62 2.27 7.62 9.26
C GLN A 62 0.97 7.10 9.87
N LEU A 63 0.05 6.61 9.03
CA LEU A 63 -1.21 6.06 9.49
C LEU A 63 -1.00 4.83 10.39
N LEU A 64 -0.05 3.96 10.07
CA LEU A 64 0.33 2.83 10.93
C LEU A 64 0.92 3.30 12.26
N ASN A 65 1.81 4.30 12.23
CA ASN A 65 2.43 4.85 13.43
C ASN A 65 1.40 5.54 14.36
N GLU A 66 0.45 6.30 13.82
CA GLU A 66 -0.64 6.90 14.60
C GLU A 66 -1.52 5.83 15.26
N LYS A 67 -1.82 4.74 14.53
CA LYS A 67 -2.56 3.61 15.09
C LYS A 67 -1.76 2.90 16.18
N GLN A 68 -0.48 2.65 15.95
CA GLN A 68 0.39 2.02 16.94
C GLN A 68 0.47 2.87 18.22
N GLN A 69 0.68 4.19 18.11
CA GLN A 69 0.68 5.09 19.25
C GLN A 69 -0.65 5.08 20.02
N ARG A 70 -1.78 5.00 19.31
CA ARG A 70 -3.11 4.94 19.94
C ARG A 70 -3.38 3.62 20.65
N TRP A 71 -2.75 2.54 20.21
CA TRP A 71 -2.76 1.24 20.88
C TRP A 71 -1.85 1.21 22.11
N GLU A 72 -0.65 1.81 22.01
CA GLU A 72 0.31 1.87 23.11
C GLU A 72 -0.06 2.87 24.20
N ASN A 73 -0.76 3.96 23.83
CA ASN A 73 -1.26 4.96 24.75
C ASN A 73 -2.77 5.17 24.54
N PRO A 74 -3.59 4.19 24.95
CA PRO A 74 -5.03 4.31 24.82
C PRO A 74 -5.51 5.50 25.66
N PRO A 75 -6.44 6.33 25.15
CA PRO A 75 -6.97 7.44 25.93
C PRO A 75 -7.53 6.91 27.25
N LEU A 76 -7.04 7.46 28.37
CA LEU A 76 -7.57 7.18 29.70
C LEU A 76 -8.99 7.74 29.75
N PHE A 77 -9.97 6.84 29.74
CA PHE A 77 -11.37 7.14 30.06
C PHE A 77 -11.54 7.34 31.56
#